data_AF-A0A354YXZ9-F1
#
_entry.id   AF-A0A354YXZ9-F1
#
_cell.length_a   1.000
_cell.length_b   1.000
_cell.length_c   1.000
_cell.angle_alpha   90.00
_cell.angle_beta   90.00
_cell.angle_gamma   90.00
#
_symmetry.space_group_name_H-M   'P 1'
#
loop_
_entity.id
_entity.type
_entity.pdbx_description
1 polymer ?
#
loop_
_entity_poly.entity_id
_entity_poly.type
_entity_poly.pdbx_seq_one_letter_code
_entity_poly.pdbx_strand_id
1 'polypeptide(L)' 'MLLNERTKFTDKEIIEKGSRALIKELGYSGFLRFIRCSEGISKQDYLELEDELFKDMSLDEIYDNAKENWENIK' A
#
# COMPACT_ATOMS: atom_id res chain seq x y z
N MET A 1 15.54 -37.10 -12.12
CA MET A 1 14.59 -36.23 -11.40
C MET A 1 14.99 -34.80 -11.68
N LEU A 2 14.16 -34.05 -12.41
CA LEU A 2 14.39 -32.61 -12.62
C LEU A 2 14.32 -31.95 -11.23
N LEU A 3 15.44 -31.43 -10.72
CA LEU A 3 15.43 -30.51 -9.59
C LEU A 3 14.55 -29.33 -10.00
N ASN A 4 13.32 -29.30 -9.52
CA ASN A 4 12.39 -28.24 -9.83
C ASN A 4 12.89 -27.00 -9.09
N GLU A 5 13.50 -26.05 -9.79
CA GLU A 5 13.96 -24.77 -9.21
C GLU A 5 12.83 -24.02 -8.46
N ARG A 6 11.57 -24.42 -8.70
CA ARG A 6 10.37 -23.94 -8.02
C ARG A 6 10.27 -24.28 -6.52
N THR A 7 11.13 -25.14 -5.96
CA THR A 7 11.19 -25.40 -4.50
C THR A 7 12.39 -24.74 -3.82
N LYS A 8 13.07 -23.81 -4.50
CA LYS A 8 14.31 -23.19 -4.00
C LYS A 8 14.08 -22.24 -2.82
N PHE A 9 12.89 -21.68 -2.71
CA PHE A 9 12.52 -20.73 -1.67
C PHE A 9 11.21 -21.13 -1.04
N THR A 10 11.13 -20.98 0.28
CA THR A 10 9.88 -21.06 1.02
C THR A 10 8.99 -19.85 0.70
N ASP A 11 7.68 -19.96 0.92
CA ASP A 11 6.74 -18.86 0.71
C ASP A 11 7.17 -17.59 1.49
N LYS A 12 7.69 -17.78 2.71
CA LYS A 12 8.24 -16.69 3.52
C LYS A 12 9.41 -15.99 2.83
N GLU A 13 10.35 -16.75 2.28
CA GLU A 13 11.50 -16.19 1.57
C GLU A 13 11.10 -15.48 0.28
N ILE A 14 10.07 -15.99 -0.41
CA ILE A 14 9.50 -15.34 -1.60
C ILE A 14 8.90 -13.99 -1.22
N ILE A 15 8.05 -13.95 -0.18
CA ILE A 15 7.43 -12.72 0.31
C ILE A 15 8.49 -11.72 0.77
N GLU A 16 9.49 -12.16 1.54
CA GLU A 16 10.54 -11.28 2.05
C GLU A 16 11.39 -10.68 0.90
N LYS A 17 11.83 -11.53 -0.04
CA LYS A 17 12.64 -11.08 -1.19
C LYS A 17 11.86 -10.15 -2.11
N GLY A 18 10.60 -10.49 -2.39
CA GLY A 18 9.70 -9.65 -3.18
C GLY A 18 9.44 -8.30 -2.53
N SER A 19 9.09 -8.29 -1.24
CA SER A 19 8.82 -7.06 -0.49
C SER A 19 10.05 -6.14 -0.48
N ARG A 20 11.24 -6.70 -0.27
CA ARG A 20 12.49 -5.92 -0.27
C ARG A 20 12.81 -5.32 -1.63
N ALA A 21 12.60 -6.07 -2.72
CA ALA A 21 12.79 -5.57 -4.07
C ALA A 21 11.81 -4.42 -4.38
N LEU A 22 10.54 -4.57 -4.01
CA LEU A 22 9.52 -3.56 -4.21
C LEU A 22 9.76 -2.30 -3.37
N ILE A 23 10.13 -2.43 -2.10
CA ILE A 23 10.47 -1.29 -1.24
C ILE A 23 11.68 -0.53 -1.81
N LYS A 24 12.67 -1.24 -2.34
CA LYS A 24 13.86 -0.61 -2.94
C LYS A 24 13.52 0.22 -4.17
N GLU A 25 12.61 -0.26 -5.01
CA GLU A 25 12.25 0.40 -6.27
C GLU A 25 11.22 1.52 -6.07
N LEU A 26 10.24 1.31 -5.19
CA LEU A 26 9.06 2.17 -5.06
C LEU A 26 9.07 3.05 -3.80
N GLY A 27 10.01 2.82 -2.88
CA GLY A 27 9.92 3.31 -1.52
C GLY A 27 8.80 2.62 -0.72
N TYR A 28 8.75 2.89 0.60
CA TYR A 28 7.76 2.27 1.49
C TYR A 28 6.31 2.61 1.11
N SER A 29 6.02 3.86 0.77
CA SER A 29 4.68 4.30 0.38
C SER A 29 4.21 3.67 -0.94
N GLY A 30 5.10 3.61 -1.93
CA GLY A 30 4.84 2.96 -3.21
C GLY A 30 4.66 1.45 -3.07
N PHE A 31 5.46 0.77 -2.25
CA PHE A 31 5.28 -0.64 -1.91
C PHE A 31 3.91 -0.91 -1.27
N LEU A 32 3.51 -0.11 -0.27
CA LEU A 32 2.21 -0.28 0.40
C LEU A 32 1.03 -0.04 -0.55
N ARG A 33 1.15 0.91 -1.49
CA ARG A 33 0.13 1.14 -2.52
C ARG A 33 0.09 -0.02 -3.51
N PHE A 34 1.26 -0.52 -3.93
CA PHE A 34 1.37 -1.66 -4.84
C PHE A 34 0.70 -2.90 -4.25
N ILE A 35 1.02 -3.28 -3.00
CA ILE A 35 0.41 -4.45 -2.35
C ILE A 35 -1.11 -4.31 -2.31
N ARG A 36 -1.63 -3.15 -1.90
CA ARG A 36 -3.06 -2.85 -1.90
C ARG A 36 -3.75 -2.96 -3.26
N CYS A 37 -3.06 -2.59 -4.35
CA CYS A 37 -3.60 -2.72 -5.70
C CYS A 37 -3.44 -4.14 -6.28
N SER A 38 -2.36 -4.85 -5.90
CA SER A 38 -2.01 -6.17 -6.45
C SER A 38 -2.75 -7.32 -5.76
N GLU A 39 -3.04 -7.14 -4.48
CA GLU A 39 -3.89 -8.03 -3.73
C GLU A 39 -5.33 -7.58 -3.97
N GLY A 40 -6.13 -8.36 -4.70
CA GLY A 40 -7.60 -8.21 -4.69
C GLY A 40 -8.23 -8.51 -3.32
N ILE A 41 -7.55 -8.17 -2.22
CA ILE A 41 -7.85 -8.49 -0.82
C ILE A 41 -8.64 -7.35 -0.15
N SER A 42 -8.57 -6.11 -0.65
CA SER A 42 -9.62 -5.14 -0.33
C SER A 42 -10.72 -5.24 -1.39
N LYS A 43 -11.83 -5.88 -1.02
CA LYS A 43 -13.10 -5.77 -1.76
C LYS A 43 -13.63 -4.32 -1.83
N GLN A 44 -13.02 -3.41 -1.09
CA GLN A 44 -13.33 -1.99 -1.12
C GLN A 44 -12.24 -1.30 -1.93
N ASP A 45 -12.67 -0.69 -3.04
CA ASP A 45 -11.83 0.19 -3.83
C ASP A 45 -11.45 1.37 -2.93
N TYR A 46 -10.14 1.65 -2.79
CA TYR A 46 -9.67 2.76 -1.97
C TYR A 46 -10.22 4.09 -2.47
N LEU A 47 -10.49 4.21 -3.78
CA LEU A 47 -11.11 5.41 -4.34
C LEU A 47 -12.57 5.53 -3.90
N GLU A 48 -13.31 4.42 -3.84
CA GLU A 48 -14.67 4.42 -3.27
C GLU A 48 -14.66 4.76 -1.78
N LEU A 49 -13.67 4.24 -1.04
CA LEU A 49 -13.52 4.49 0.39
C LEU A 49 -13.12 5.94 0.67
N GLU A 50 -12.21 6.50 -0.12
CA GLU A 50 -11.81 7.91 -0.07
C GLU A 50 -13.00 8.81 -0.42
N ASP A 51 -13.71 8.51 -1.50
CA ASP A 51 -14.93 9.24 -1.90
C ASP A 51 -16.00 9.16 -0.81
N GLU A 52 -16.17 8.03 -0.13
CA GLU A 52 -17.12 7.90 0.99
C GLU A 52 -16.67 8.69 2.22
N LEU A 53 -15.39 8.61 2.58
CA LEU A 53 -14.84 9.25 3.78
C LEU A 53 -14.86 10.78 3.66
N PHE A 54 -14.69 11.31 2.44
CA PHE A 54 -14.56 12.73 2.15
C PHE A 54 -15.70 13.30 1.30
N LYS A 55 -16.78 12.54 1.12
CA LYS A 55 -17.95 12.85 0.28
C LYS A 55 -18.47 14.30 0.36
N ASP A 56 -18.42 14.89 1.55
CA ASP A 56 -18.98 16.23 1.83
C ASP A 56 -17.88 17.27 2.13
N MET A 57 -16.62 16.95 1.86
CA MET A 57 -15.48 17.85 2.03
C MET A 57 -14.89 18.27 0.68
N SER A 58 -14.57 19.56 0.56
CA SER A 58 -13.74 20.06 -0.52
C SER A 58 -12.28 19.63 -0.35
N LEU A 59 -11.54 19.61 -1.45
CA LEU A 59 -10.11 19.29 -1.44
C LEU A 59 -9.32 20.21 -0.51
N ASP A 60 -9.70 21.50 -0.47
CA ASP A 60 -9.08 22.50 0.40
C ASP A 60 -9.35 22.19 1.88
N GLU A 61 -10.57 21.80 2.24
CA GLU A 61 -10.91 21.38 3.61
C GLU A 61 -10.17 20.11 4.03
N ILE A 62 -10.01 19.14 3.13
CA ILE A 62 -9.22 17.92 3.41
C ILE A 62 -7.76 18.31 3.69
N TYR A 63 -7.20 19.21 2.88
CA TYR A 63 -5.83 19.66 3.02
C TYR A 63 -5.60 20.45 4.32
N ASP A 64 -6.48 21.38 4.65
CA ASP A 64 -6.38 22.20 5.87
C ASP A 64 -6.52 21.32 7.12
N ASN A 65 -7.48 20.38 7.15
CA ASN A 65 -7.64 19.42 8.24
C ASN A 65 -6.40 18.52 8.42
N ALA A 66 -5.79 18.08 7.32
CA ALA A 66 -4.57 17.27 7.37
C ALA A 66 -3.38 18.08 7.92
N LYS A 67 -3.28 19.35 7.52
CA LYS A 67 -2.25 20.28 7.99
C LYS A 67 -2.38 20.59 9.47
N GLU A 68 -3.57 20.92 9.95
CA GLU A 68 -3.83 21.18 11.38
C GLU A 68 -3.49 19.96 12.25
N ASN A 69 -3.91 18.76 11.84
CA ASN A 69 -3.57 17.54 12.58
C ASN A 69 -2.07 17.25 12.59
N TRP A 70 -1.35 17.56 11.51
CA TRP A 70 0.10 17.37 11.45
C TRP A 70 0.86 18.37 12.34
N GLU A 71 0.40 19.62 12.41
CA GLU A 71 0.98 20.66 13.27
C GLU A 71 0.71 20.38 14.76
N ASN A 72 -0.44 19.78 15.10
CA ASN A 72 -0.78 19.38 16.48
C ASN A 72 -0.01 18.16 17.01
N ILE A 73 0.71 17.43 16.15
CA ILE A 73 1.58 16.30 16.55
C ILE A 73 3.00 16.80 16.91
N LYS A 74 3.34 18.06 16.65
CA LYS A 74 4.60 18.71 17.05
C LYS A 74 4.51 19.40 18.40
#